data_AF-A0AAW8XF31-F1
#
_entry.id   AF-A0AAW8XF31-F1
#
_cell.length_a   1.000
_cell.length_b   1.000
_cell.length_c   1.000
_cell.angle_alpha   90.00
_cell.angle_beta   90.00
_cell.angle_gamma   90.00
#
_symmetry.space_group_name_H-M   'P 1'
#
loop_
_entity.id
_entity.type
_entity.pdbx_description
1 polymer ?
#
loop_
_entity_poly.entity_id
_entity_poly.type
_entity_poly.pdbx_seq_one_letter_code
_entity_poly.pdbx_strand_id
1 'polypeptide(L)'
;MTRSVVFDVSGVLEAFDYRGVLIHTQEIKAQQKLKLPFTEKNFFKFNHAFFGVCEGVGDLDYRDYPKNLNFNALLCETIENYLLNAKEPKNQQQKALLTDFLGVYDKNIEKGFIYLKPRFFLEKEKELIERILK
;
A
#
# COMPACT_ATOMS: atom_id res chain seq x y z
N MET A 1 -9.65 7.88 -9.32
CA MET A 1 -8.87 8.81 -8.48
C MET A 1 -7.39 8.64 -8.80
N THR A 2 -6.55 9.66 -8.57
CA THR A 2 -5.11 9.63 -8.89
C THR A 2 -4.29 10.16 -7.72
N ARG A 3 -3.00 9.80 -7.68
CA ARG A 3 -2.02 10.38 -6.76
C ARG A 3 -0.73 10.69 -7.50
N SER A 4 -0.09 11.77 -7.07
CA SER A 4 1.22 12.19 -7.54
C SER A 4 2.28 11.19 -7.08
N VAL A 5 3.07 10.65 -8.00
CA VAL A 5 4.17 9.71 -7.76
C VAL A 5 5.47 10.40 -8.17
N VAL A 6 6.47 10.35 -7.30
CA VAL A 6 7.79 10.96 -7.51
C VAL A 6 8.74 9.91 -8.06
N PHE A 7 9.49 10.30 -9.09
CA PHE A 7 10.58 9.51 -9.65
C PHE A 7 11.87 10.29 -9.48
N ASP A 8 12.80 9.76 -8.69
CA ASP A 8 14.08 10.40 -8.38
C ASP A 8 15.10 10.27 -9.52
N VAL A 9 14.96 9.26 -10.36
CA VAL A 9 15.83 8.96 -11.50
C VAL A 9 15.05 8.94 -12.82
N SER A 10 15.76 9.08 -13.94
CA SER A 10 15.18 8.85 -15.26
C SER A 10 15.00 7.35 -15.52
N GLY A 11 14.04 6.99 -16.37
CA GLY A 11 13.79 5.60 -16.73
C GLY A 11 12.54 5.42 -17.56
N VAL A 12 12.09 4.19 -17.68
CA VAL A 12 10.87 3.83 -18.41
C VAL A 12 9.82 3.37 -17.41
N LEU A 13 8.67 4.04 -17.40
CA LEU A 13 7.49 3.61 -16.67
C LEU A 13 6.65 2.72 -17.57
N GLU A 14 6.38 1.52 -17.08
CA GLU A 14 5.54 0.51 -17.71
C GLU A 14 4.26 0.34 -16.87
N ALA A 15 3.10 0.28 -17.52
CA ALA A 15 1.81 0.02 -16.89
C ALA A 15 1.24 -1.31 -17.37
N PHE A 16 0.78 -2.13 -16.42
CA PHE A 16 0.26 -3.47 -16.68
C PHE A 16 -1.19 -3.59 -16.23
N ASP A 17 -2.00 -4.33 -16.97
CA ASP A 17 -3.35 -4.68 -16.56
C ASP A 17 -3.37 -5.78 -15.47
N TYR A 18 -4.57 -6.23 -15.09
CA TYR A 18 -4.74 -7.26 -14.08
C TYR A 18 -4.28 -8.67 -14.49
N ARG A 19 -4.02 -8.89 -15.79
CA ARG A 19 -3.50 -10.15 -16.34
C ARG A 19 -1.97 -10.10 -16.51
N GLY A 20 -1.35 -8.96 -16.20
CA GLY A 20 0.08 -8.73 -16.43
C GLY A 20 0.41 -8.39 -17.88
N VAL A 21 -0.57 -7.95 -18.69
CA VAL A 21 -0.32 -7.47 -20.06
C VAL A 21 0.13 -6.02 -19.99
N LEU A 22 1.25 -5.70 -20.65
CA LEU A 22 1.73 -4.33 -20.81
C LEU A 22 0.73 -3.53 -21.67
N ILE A 23 0.19 -2.45 -21.12
CA ILE A 23 -0.83 -1.63 -21.78
C ILE A 23 -0.34 -0.22 -22.12
N HIS A 24 0.71 0.25 -21.45
CA HIS A 24 1.27 1.58 -21.70
C HIS A 24 2.73 1.66 -21.25
N THR A 25 3.51 2.46 -21.97
CA THR A 25 4.91 2.74 -21.66
C THR A 25 5.19 4.21 -21.89
N GLN A 26 5.98 4.83 -21.03
CA GLN A 26 6.42 6.21 -21.20
C GLN A 26 7.80 6.45 -20.56
N GLU A 27 8.54 7.40 -21.10
CA GLU A 27 9.80 7.86 -20.50
C GLU A 27 9.52 8.83 -19.35
N ILE A 28 10.29 8.67 -18.28
CA ILE A 28 10.28 9.54 -17.11
C ILE A 28 11.67 10.18 -16.99
N LYS A 29 11.69 11.49 -16.72
CA LYS A 29 12.90 12.23 -16.38
C LYS A 29 13.13 12.24 -14.87
N ALA A 30 14.38 12.34 -14.45
CA ALA A 30 14.74 12.49 -13.04
C ALA A 30 13.99 13.67 -12.38
N GLN A 31 13.58 13.46 -11.12
CA GLN A 31 12.79 14.38 -10.30
C GLN A 31 11.40 14.72 -10.85
N GLN A 32 10.92 13.98 -11.86
CA GLN A 32 9.58 14.17 -12.38
C GLN A 32 8.53 13.64 -11.40
N LYS A 33 7.42 14.38 -11.32
CA LYS A 33 6.21 13.94 -10.62
C LYS A 33 5.11 13.66 -11.63
N LEU A 34 4.36 12.58 -11.43
CA LEU A 34 3.28 12.21 -12.32
C LEU A 34 2.05 11.78 -11.53
N LYS A 35 0.86 12.22 -11.97
CA LYS A 35 -0.40 11.71 -11.43
C LYS A 35 -0.73 10.37 -12.05
N LEU A 36 -0.67 9.31 -11.25
CA LEU A 36 -1.04 7.96 -11.65
C LEU A 36 -2.37 7.54 -11.01
N PRO A 37 -3.19 6.74 -11.72
CA PRO A 37 -4.43 6.20 -11.17
C PRO A 37 -4.14 5.22 -10.04
N PHE A 38 -5.07 5.14 -9.08
CA PHE A 38 -5.01 4.10 -8.06
C PHE A 38 -5.07 2.71 -8.68
N THR A 39 -4.37 1.79 -8.06
CA THR A 39 -4.26 0.41 -8.53
C THR A 39 -4.99 -0.54 -7.59
N GLU A 40 -5.58 -1.59 -8.15
CA GLU A 40 -6.20 -2.66 -7.38
C GLU A 40 -5.64 -4.02 -7.80
N LYS A 41 -5.79 -4.35 -9.08
CA LYS A 41 -5.25 -5.59 -9.67
C LYS A 41 -4.20 -5.31 -10.75
N ASN A 42 -4.27 -4.14 -11.37
CA ASN A 42 -3.23 -3.58 -12.23
C ASN A 42 -2.03 -3.11 -11.40
N PHE A 43 -0.90 -2.87 -12.04
CA PHE A 43 0.32 -2.38 -11.38
C PHE A 43 1.22 -1.64 -12.38
N PHE A 44 2.21 -0.95 -11.84
CA PHE A 44 3.25 -0.29 -12.61
C PHE A 44 4.60 -0.96 -12.37
N LYS A 45 5.53 -0.73 -13.30
CA LYS A 45 6.93 -1.08 -13.14
C LYS A 45 7.80 0.10 -13.58
N PHE A 46 8.80 0.42 -12.77
CA PHE A 46 9.76 1.47 -13.08
C PHE A 46 11.15 1.01 -12.61
N ASN A 47 12.15 1.01 -13.51
CA ASN A 47 13.52 0.56 -13.22
C ASN A 47 13.56 -0.77 -12.44
N HIS A 48 12.85 -1.78 -12.96
CA HIS A 48 12.71 -3.13 -12.38
C HIS A 48 11.91 -3.26 -11.09
N ALA A 49 11.47 -2.17 -10.46
CA ALA A 49 10.61 -2.22 -9.28
C ALA A 49 9.14 -2.22 -9.71
N PHE A 50 8.38 -3.22 -9.24
CA PHE A 50 6.92 -3.22 -9.34
C PHE A 50 6.32 -2.40 -8.20
N PHE A 51 5.23 -1.69 -8.48
CA PHE A 51 4.55 -0.90 -7.48
C PHE A 51 3.08 -0.67 -7.80
N GLY A 52 2.30 -0.38 -6.77
CA GLY A 52 0.94 0.12 -6.87
C GLY A 52 0.85 1.61 -6.55
N VAL A 53 -0.36 2.15 -6.65
CA VAL A 53 -0.70 3.51 -6.21
C VAL A 53 -1.94 3.40 -5.35
N CYS A 54 -1.83 3.79 -4.07
CA CYS A 54 -2.96 3.87 -3.16
C CYS A 54 -3.24 5.33 -2.75
N GLU A 55 -4.38 5.52 -2.09
CA GLU A 55 -4.73 6.80 -1.47
C GLU A 55 -3.72 7.17 -0.37
N GLY A 56 -3.71 8.44 0.02
CA GLY A 56 -2.83 8.94 1.07
C GLY A 56 -2.50 10.41 0.84
N VAL A 57 -1.86 11.03 1.85
CA VAL A 57 -1.42 12.42 1.80
C VAL A 57 -0.01 12.48 1.19
N GLY A 58 0.28 13.57 0.46
CA GLY A 58 1.59 13.81 -0.15
C GLY A 58 1.88 12.96 -1.39
N ASP A 59 3.04 13.22 -1.99
CA ASP A 59 3.52 12.48 -3.15
C ASP A 59 4.02 11.09 -2.75
N LEU A 60 3.66 10.06 -3.52
CA LEU A 60 4.12 8.69 -3.30
C LEU A 60 5.52 8.48 -3.87
N ASP A 61 6.45 7.95 -3.09
CA ASP A 61 7.65 7.28 -3.62
C ASP A 61 7.24 5.90 -4.13
N TYR A 62 7.52 5.60 -5.40
CA TYR A 62 7.14 4.33 -6.02
C TYR A 62 7.68 3.10 -5.28
N ARG A 63 8.75 3.24 -4.49
CA ARG A 63 9.36 2.16 -3.71
C ARG A 63 8.64 1.89 -2.39
N ASP A 64 7.88 2.86 -1.87
CA ASP A 64 7.19 2.72 -0.58
C ASP A 64 5.91 1.86 -0.69
N TYR A 65 5.44 1.53 -1.90
CA TYR A 65 4.23 0.73 -2.11
C TYR A 65 4.41 -0.36 -3.19
N PRO A 66 5.25 -1.38 -2.93
CA PRO A 66 5.69 -2.36 -3.93
C PRO A 66 4.60 -3.34 -4.38
N LYS A 67 3.48 -3.44 -3.66
CA LYS A 67 2.34 -4.31 -4.00
C LYS A 67 1.01 -3.68 -3.59
N ASN A 68 -0.07 -4.08 -4.26
CA ASN A 68 -1.42 -3.65 -3.91
C ASN A 68 -1.89 -4.32 -2.62
N LEU A 69 -1.83 -3.58 -1.51
CA LEU A 69 -2.36 -4.03 -0.22
C LEU A 69 -3.89 -3.95 -0.19
N ASN A 70 -4.50 -4.95 0.43
CA ASN A 70 -5.95 -5.03 0.66
C ASN A 70 -6.21 -5.78 1.96
N PHE A 71 -6.84 -5.10 2.92
CA PHE A 71 -7.05 -5.62 4.27
C PHE A 71 -8.46 -6.17 4.51
N ASN A 72 -9.27 -6.39 3.47
CA ASN A 72 -10.63 -6.92 3.62
C ASN A 72 -10.66 -8.26 4.38
N ALA A 73 -9.67 -9.12 4.11
CA ALA A 73 -9.57 -10.44 4.72
C ALA A 73 -8.83 -10.43 6.08
N LEU A 74 -8.27 -9.30 6.52
CA LEU A 74 -7.60 -9.21 7.82
C LEU A 74 -8.67 -9.18 8.93
N LEU A 75 -8.57 -10.11 9.87
CA LEU A 75 -9.50 -10.19 10.99
C LEU A 75 -9.07 -9.22 12.10
N CYS A 76 -10.02 -8.47 12.66
CA CYS A 76 -9.73 -7.58 13.79
C CYS A 76 -9.23 -8.35 15.01
N GLU A 77 -9.74 -9.57 15.24
CA GLU A 77 -9.25 -10.47 16.29
C GLU A 77 -7.76 -10.81 16.12
N THR A 78 -7.26 -10.95 14.88
CA THR A 78 -5.83 -11.16 14.62
C THR A 78 -5.02 -9.97 15.10
N ILE A 79 -5.46 -8.74 14.77
CA ILE A 79 -4.78 -7.50 15.14
C ILE A 79 -4.82 -7.33 16.66
N GLU A 80 -6.01 -7.48 17.25
CA GLU A 80 -6.27 -7.34 18.69
C GLU A 80 -5.41 -8.31 19.52
N ASN A 81 -5.41 -9.60 19.16
CA ASN A 81 -4.59 -10.61 19.85
C ASN A 81 -3.10 -10.33 19.74
N TYR A 82 -2.63 -9.82 18.60
CA TYR A 82 -1.23 -9.46 18.44
C TYR A 82 -0.86 -8.26 19.32
N LEU A 83 -1.64 -7.17 19.24
CA LEU A 83 -1.34 -5.93 19.96
C LEU A 83 -1.50 -6.06 21.48
N LEU A 84 -2.52 -6.78 21.95
CA LEU A 84 -2.83 -6.87 23.39
C LEU A 84 -2.16 -8.07 24.08
N ASN A 85 -1.99 -9.19 23.36
CA ASN A 85 -1.54 -10.45 23.96
C ASN A 85 -0.20 -10.96 23.39
N ALA A 86 0.44 -10.20 22.49
CA ALA A 86 1.65 -10.63 21.75
C ALA A 86 1.49 -12.00 21.06
N LYS A 87 0.25 -12.35 20.67
CA LYS A 87 -0.09 -13.66 20.12
C LYS A 87 -0.05 -13.62 18.60
N GLU A 88 0.97 -14.26 18.03
CA GLU A 88 1.14 -14.43 16.58
C GLU A 88 0.04 -15.30 15.96
N PRO A 89 -0.52 -14.93 14.79
CA PRO A 89 -1.47 -15.76 14.07
C PRO A 89 -0.80 -17.03 13.51
N LYS A 90 -1.44 -18.18 13.73
CA LYS A 90 -1.01 -19.47 13.15
C LYS A 90 -1.31 -19.57 11.65
N ASN A 91 -2.34 -18.86 11.19
CA ASN A 91 -2.72 -18.81 9.78
C ASN A 91 -1.73 -17.91 9.02
N GLN A 92 -1.04 -18.48 8.02
CA GLN A 92 -0.01 -17.77 7.24
C GLN A 92 -0.55 -16.55 6.48
N GLN A 93 -1.77 -16.61 5.96
CA GLN A 93 -2.41 -15.47 5.29
C GLN A 93 -2.67 -14.34 6.28
N GLN A 94 -3.22 -14.65 7.46
CA GLN A 94 -3.43 -13.65 8.52
C GLN A 94 -2.11 -13.05 8.98
N LYS A 95 -1.06 -13.87 9.10
CA LYS A 95 0.28 -13.39 9.44
C LYS A 95 0.80 -12.39 8.41
N ALA A 96 0.73 -12.73 7.13
CA ALA A 96 1.17 -11.84 6.05
C ALA A 96 0.37 -10.52 6.03
N LEU A 97 -0.96 -10.59 6.15
CA LEU A 97 -1.82 -9.41 6.19
C LEU A 97 -1.56 -8.53 7.42
N LEU A 98 -1.31 -9.14 8.59
CA LEU A 98 -0.95 -8.42 9.80
C LEU A 98 0.40 -7.70 9.64
N THR A 99 1.42 -8.38 9.12
CA THR A 99 2.72 -7.76 8.83
C THR A 99 2.59 -6.60 7.86
N ASP A 100 1.83 -6.77 6.77
CA ASP A 100 1.56 -5.71 5.81
C ASP A 100 0.80 -4.52 6.45
N PHE A 101 -0.16 -4.80 7.33
CA PHE A 101 -0.96 -3.79 8.03
C PHE A 101 -0.11 -2.97 9.00
N LEU A 102 0.76 -3.62 9.78
CA LEU A 102 1.71 -2.95 10.67
C LEU A 102 2.75 -2.14 9.88
N GLY A 103 3.25 -2.67 8.75
CA GLY A 103 4.17 -1.95 7.88
C GLY A 103 3.60 -0.66 7.29
N VAL A 104 2.27 -0.59 7.08
CA VAL A 104 1.60 0.66 6.71
C VAL A 104 1.66 1.68 7.85
N TYR A 105 1.45 1.26 9.10
CA TYR A 105 1.63 2.15 10.25
C TYR A 105 3.06 2.63 10.39
N ASP A 106 4.05 1.73 10.33
CA ASP A 106 5.47 2.10 10.43
C ASP A 106 5.82 3.18 9.40
N LYS A 107 5.36 3.00 8.16
CA LYS A 107 5.58 3.98 7.09
C LYS A 107 4.81 5.28 7.31
N ASN A 108 3.57 5.22 7.81
CA ASN A 108 2.78 6.42 8.12
C ASN A 108 3.40 7.22 9.29
N ILE A 109 3.91 6.53 10.30
CA ILE A 109 4.63 7.12 11.43
C ILE A 109 5.93 7.76 10.94
N GLU A 110 6.72 7.06 10.11
CA GLU A 110 7.94 7.59 9.49
C GLU A 110 7.69 8.92 8.77
N LYS A 111 6.55 9.05 8.07
CA LYS A 111 6.18 10.25 7.31
C LYS A 111 5.45 11.31 8.15
N GLY A 112 4.91 10.94 9.31
CA GLY A 112 4.19 11.83 10.23
C GLY A 112 2.74 12.14 9.84
N PHE A 113 2.15 11.40 8.90
CA PHE A 113 0.76 11.55 8.47
C PHE A 113 0.26 10.27 7.78
N ILE A 114 -1.02 10.19 7.40
CA ILE A 114 -1.59 9.06 6.64
C ILE A 114 -1.04 9.06 5.21
N TYR A 115 0.20 8.62 5.07
CA TYR A 115 0.95 8.61 3.82
C TYR A 115 0.53 7.46 2.90
N LEU A 116 0.30 6.27 3.45
CA LEU A 116 -0.31 5.14 2.77
C LEU A 116 -1.69 4.89 3.38
N LYS A 117 -2.70 4.92 2.52
CA LYS A 117 -4.07 4.52 2.84
C LYS A 117 -4.54 3.45 1.84
N PRO A 118 -4.09 2.19 2.00
CA PRO A 118 -4.58 1.08 1.20
C PRO A 118 -6.04 0.77 1.45
N ARG A 119 -6.63 -0.09 0.60
CA ARG A 119 -8.03 -0.50 0.75
C ARG A 119 -8.26 -1.22 2.07
N PHE A 120 -9.34 -0.85 2.75
CA PHE A 120 -9.76 -1.40 4.04
C PHE A 120 -8.84 -1.05 5.23
N PHE A 121 -7.84 -0.17 5.06
CA PHE A 121 -6.92 0.17 6.14
C PHE A 121 -7.63 0.93 7.28
N LEU A 122 -8.28 2.06 6.96
CA LEU A 122 -8.98 2.88 7.97
C LEU A 122 -10.25 2.21 8.47
N GLU A 123 -10.89 1.38 7.64
CA GLU A 123 -12.03 0.57 8.04
C GLU A 123 -11.63 -0.42 9.14
N LYS A 124 -10.47 -1.08 9.01
CA LYS A 124 -9.94 -1.98 10.04
C LYS A 124 -9.53 -1.24 11.30
N GLU A 125 -8.92 -0.05 11.17
CA GLU A 125 -8.62 0.80 12.32
C GLU A 125 -9.89 1.18 13.09
N LYS A 126 -10.93 1.64 12.39
CA LYS A 126 -12.22 1.98 12.99
C LYS A 126 -12.87 0.78 13.68
N GLU A 127 -12.94 -0.37 13.01
CA GLU A 127 -13.48 -1.61 13.59
C GLU A 127 -12.73 -2.04 14.85
N LEU A 128 -11.40 -1.88 14.88
CA LEU A 128 -10.58 -2.21 16.04
C LEU A 128 -10.87 -1.28 17.22
N ILE A 129 -10.94 0.03 16.98
CA ILE A 129 -11.27 1.04 18.01
C ILE A 129 -12.66 0.76 18.59
N GLU A 130 -13.65 0.50 17.75
CA GLU A 130 -15.01 0.19 18.18
C GLU A 130 -15.12 -1.13 18.97
N ARG A 131 -14.18 -2.05 18.81
CA ARG A 131 -14.12 -3.29 19.59
C ARG A 131 -13.45 -3.10 20.94
N ILE A 132 -12.37 -2.34 20.99
CA ILE A 132 -11.57 -2.14 22.23
C ILE A 132 -12.25 -1.14 23.18
N LEU A 133 -12.96 -0.14 22.66
CA LEU A 133 -13.63 0.89 23.47
C LEU A 133 -15.06 0.52 23.90
N LYS A 134 -15.52 -0.70 23.61
CA LYS A 134 -16.78 -1.24 24.11
C LYS A 134 -16.56 -1.98 25.42
#